data_AF-A0A1Y3B664-F1
#
_entry.id   AF-A0A1Y3B664-F1
#
_cell.length_a   1.000
_cell.length_b   1.000
_cell.length_c   1.000
_cell.angle_alpha   90.00
_cell.angle_beta   90.00
_cell.angle_gamma   90.00
#
_symmetry.space_group_name_H-M   'P 1'
#
loop_
_entity.id
_entity.type
_entity.pdbx_description
1 polymer ?
#
loop_
_entity_poly.entity_id
_entity_poly.type
_entity_poly.pdbx_seq_one_letter_code
_entity_poly.pdbx_strand_id
1 'polypeptide(L)'
;MLIFFHISGLDLINSLDELSDERKCKIIDSIYEHQLHPKNDSDLNDGKFGFTCHRSAIGRDEYQFDYCNISLTYCALTSLIILGDRLDRVNRQAIIRGIRLHQQNDGR
;
A
#
# COMPACT_ATOMS: atom_id res chain seq x y z
N MET A 1 6.28 1.33 -6.17
CA MET A 1 6.12 2.06 -7.45
C MET A 1 6.52 1.21 -8.66
N LEU A 2 7.70 0.59 -8.71
CA LEU A 2 8.12 -0.21 -9.88
C LEU A 2 7.17 -1.37 -10.21
N ILE A 3 6.69 -2.08 -9.17
CA ILE A 3 5.71 -3.17 -9.32
C ILE A 3 4.45 -2.69 -10.06
N PHE A 4 3.97 -1.49 -9.75
CA PHE A 4 2.79 -0.91 -10.40
C PHE A 4 2.97 -0.78 -11.91
N PHE A 5 4.12 -0.27 -12.38
CA PHE A 5 4.37 -0.15 -13.82
C PHE A 5 4.49 -1.51 -14.51
N HIS A 6 5.12 -2.50 -13.88
CA HIS A 6 5.26 -3.82 -14.47
C HIS A 6 3.92 -4.54 -14.54
N ILE A 7 3.16 -4.55 -13.45
CA ILE A 7 1.86 -5.23 -13.37
C ILE A 7 0.84 -4.55 -14.28
N SER A 8 0.75 -3.22 -14.24
CA SER A 8 -0.16 -2.48 -15.13
C SER A 8 0.25 -2.59 -16.60
N GLY A 9 1.56 -2.67 -16.89
CA GLY A 9 2.06 -2.89 -18.24
C GLY A 9 1.70 -4.28 -18.76
N LEU A 10 1.85 -5.32 -17.94
CA LEU A 10 1.44 -6.70 -18.29
C LEU A 10 -0.06 -6.82 -18.51
N ASP A 11 -0.85 -6.16 -17.65
CA ASP A 11 -2.31 -6.08 -17.80
C ASP A 11 -2.71 -5.38 -19.10
N LEU A 12 -2.06 -4.26 -19.43
CA LEU A 12 -2.32 -3.50 -20.66
C LEU A 12 -2.09 -4.33 -21.94
N ILE A 13 -1.10 -5.22 -21.93
CA ILE A 13 -0.80 -6.12 -23.07
C ILE A 13 -1.51 -7.48 -22.97
N ASN A 14 -2.39 -7.67 -21.98
CA ASN A 14 -3.11 -8.91 -21.71
C ASN A 14 -2.20 -10.14 -21.50
N SER A 15 -1.04 -9.93 -20.88
CA SER A 15 -0.05 -10.97 -20.54
C SER A 15 0.00 -11.26 -19.04
N LEU A 16 -0.97 -10.79 -18.26
CA LEU A 16 -0.98 -11.02 -16.81
C LEU A 16 -1.17 -12.51 -16.45
N ASP A 17 -1.79 -13.29 -17.34
CA ASP A 17 -1.99 -14.73 -17.18
C ASP A 17 -0.72 -15.56 -17.41
N GLU A 18 0.33 -14.95 -17.97
CA GLU A 18 1.65 -15.60 -18.07
C GLU A 18 2.34 -15.70 -16.70
N LEU A 19 1.91 -14.91 -15.71
CA LEU A 19 2.35 -15.06 -14.33
C LEU A 19 1.61 -16.22 -13.67
N SER A 20 2.36 -17.20 -13.17
CA SER A 20 1.79 -18.26 -12.35
C SER A 20 1.10 -17.71 -11.10
N ASP A 21 0.04 -18.39 -10.64
CA ASP A 21 -0.70 -17.98 -9.45
C ASP A 21 0.21 -17.87 -8.22
N GLU A 22 1.20 -18.75 -8.10
CA GLU A 22 2.21 -18.67 -7.02
C GLU A 22 3.00 -17.35 -7.05
N ARG A 23 3.36 -16.86 -8.24
CA ARG A 23 4.05 -15.57 -8.40
C ARG A 23 3.13 -14.40 -8.09
N LYS A 24 1.87 -14.47 -8.53
CA LYS A 24 0.86 -13.45 -8.19
C LYS A 24 0.71 -13.35 -6.66
N CYS A 25 0.56 -14.48 -5.96
CA CYS A 25 0.49 -14.52 -4.50
C CYS A 25 1.74 -13.91 -3.84
N LYS A 26 2.96 -14.26 -4.28
CA LYS A 26 4.19 -13.68 -3.73
C LYS A 26 4.27 -12.16 -3.92
N ILE A 27 3.86 -11.66 -5.08
CA ILE A 27 3.85 -10.21 -5.36
C ILE A 27 2.82 -9.51 -4.47
N ILE A 28 1.62 -10.09 -4.36
CA ILE A 28 0.57 -9.61 -3.48
C ILE A 28 1.08 -9.52 -2.03
N ASP A 29 1.68 -10.60 -1.51
CA ASP A 29 2.20 -10.62 -0.13
C ASP A 29 3.30 -9.58 0.07
N SER A 30 4.20 -9.43 -0.89
CA SER A 30 5.23 -8.38 -0.85
C SER A 30 4.63 -6.97 -0.83
N ILE A 31 3.51 -6.72 -1.54
CA ILE A 31 2.81 -5.43 -1.45
C ILE A 31 2.25 -5.22 -0.04
N TYR A 32 1.66 -6.25 0.57
CA TYR A 32 1.11 -6.16 1.92
C TYR A 32 2.15 -6.00 3.02
N GLU A 33 3.37 -6.52 2.85
CA GLU A 33 4.50 -6.26 3.76
C GLU A 33 4.85 -4.77 3.89
N HIS A 34 4.49 -3.98 2.88
CA HIS A 34 4.71 -2.54 2.83
C HIS A 34 3.52 -1.71 3.32
N GLN A 35 2.45 -2.35 3.80
CA GLN A 35 1.35 -1.66 4.46
C GLN A 35 1.74 -1.31 5.90
N LEU A 36 1.66 -0.04 6.24
CA LEU A 36 1.83 0.46 7.60
C LEU A 36 0.53 0.25 8.38
N HIS A 37 0.64 -0.45 9.51
CA HIS A 37 -0.48 -0.72 10.40
C HIS A 37 -0.36 0.10 11.70
N PRO A 38 -1.45 0.72 12.19
CA PRO A 38 -1.46 1.35 13.50
C PRO A 38 -1.30 0.27 14.58
N LYS A 39 -0.55 0.57 15.65
CA LYS A 39 -0.41 -0.35 16.79
C LYS A 39 -1.56 -0.15 17.78
N ASN A 40 -1.97 1.10 17.97
CA ASN A 40 -3.03 1.50 18.90
C ASN A 40 -4.04 2.46 18.24
N ASP A 41 -5.22 2.60 18.86
CA ASP A 41 -6.25 3.56 18.44
C ASP A 41 -5.79 5.03 18.51
N SER A 42 -4.84 5.34 19.38
CA SER A 42 -4.18 6.66 19.43
C SER A 42 -3.46 6.96 18.12
N ASP A 43 -2.80 5.96 17.55
CA ASP A 43 -1.94 6.11 16.39
C ASP A 43 -2.78 6.40 15.15
N LEU A 44 -4.03 5.92 15.06
CA LEU A 44 -4.93 6.23 13.95
C LEU A 44 -5.10 7.73 13.68
N ASN A 45 -4.83 8.60 14.66
CA ASN A 45 -4.92 10.05 14.50
C ASN A 45 -3.64 10.70 13.95
N ASP A 46 -2.52 9.98 13.86
CA ASP A 46 -1.28 10.50 13.29
C ASP A 46 -1.33 10.60 11.76
N GLY A 47 -2.25 9.88 11.12
CA GLY A 47 -2.47 9.93 9.67
C GLY A 47 -1.33 9.35 8.81
N LYS A 48 -0.34 8.68 9.42
CA LYS A 48 0.86 8.15 8.74
C LYS A 48 0.65 6.81 8.02
N PHE A 49 -0.58 6.30 7.98
CA PHE A 49 -0.88 4.92 7.60
C PHE A 49 -1.33 4.80 6.14
N GLY A 50 -0.83 3.76 5.50
CA GLY A 50 -0.98 3.50 4.08
C GLY A 50 0.18 2.63 3.60
N PHE A 51 0.59 2.79 2.35
CA PHE A 51 1.73 2.05 1.81
C PHE A 51 3.00 2.90 1.76
N THR A 52 4.12 2.28 2.07
CA THR A 52 5.46 2.88 2.01
C THR A 52 6.36 2.13 1.02
N CYS A 53 7.43 2.76 0.55
CA CYS A 53 8.49 2.08 -0.24
C CYS A 53 9.61 1.55 0.66
N HIS A 54 9.70 2.07 1.88
CA HIS A 54 10.74 1.73 2.83
C HIS A 54 10.08 1.44 4.17
N ARG A 55 10.37 0.26 4.71
CA ARG A 55 10.05 -0.10 6.07
C ARG A 55 11.36 -0.15 6.83
N SER A 56 11.43 0.56 7.95
CA SER A 56 12.53 0.35 8.88
C SER A 56 12.56 -1.14 9.29
N ALA A 57 13.71 -1.64 9.75
CA ALA A 57 13.87 -3.08 10.08
C ALA A 57 12.91 -3.52 11.21
N ILE A 58 13.10 -4.68 11.85
CA ILE A 58 12.39 -5.01 13.11
C ILE A 58 13.44 -5.03 14.25
N GLY A 59 13.30 -4.27 15.33
CA GLY A 59 14.27 -4.03 16.42
C GLY A 59 14.74 -2.59 16.80
N ARG A 60 14.46 -1.49 16.09
CA ARG A 60 15.01 -0.12 16.33
C ARG A 60 13.95 1.00 16.36
N ASP A 61 13.36 1.42 17.49
CA ASP A 61 12.57 2.68 17.60
C ASP A 61 11.61 3.02 16.40
N GLU A 62 10.94 1.99 15.89
CA GLU A 62 11.02 1.65 14.45
C GLU A 62 9.92 2.14 13.54
N TYR A 63 9.15 3.08 14.01
CA TYR A 63 8.01 3.61 13.27
C TYR A 63 7.97 5.14 13.31
N GLN A 64 8.93 5.78 13.98
CA GLN A 64 8.92 7.23 14.13
C GLN A 64 9.07 7.96 12.79
N PHE A 65 9.84 7.36 11.86
CA PHE A 65 10.11 7.92 10.55
C PHE A 65 9.47 7.15 9.39
N ASP A 66 8.66 6.13 9.69
CA ASP A 66 7.91 5.41 8.68
C ASP A 66 6.64 6.20 8.37
N TYR A 67 6.57 6.75 7.15
CA TYR A 67 5.43 7.51 6.65
C TYR A 67 4.88 6.86 5.40
N CYS A 68 3.56 6.80 5.29
CA CYS A 68 2.92 6.47 4.04
C CYS A 68 3.14 7.58 3.01
N ASN A 69 3.08 7.19 1.74
CA ASN A 69 2.99 8.14 0.64
C ASN A 69 1.68 7.90 -0.12
N ILE A 70 0.94 8.97 -0.41
CA ILE A 70 -0.37 8.86 -1.07
C ILE A 70 -0.27 8.24 -2.47
N SER A 71 0.77 8.59 -3.23
CA SER A 71 1.03 8.02 -4.56
C SER A 71 1.40 6.54 -4.45
N LEU A 72 2.14 6.14 -3.43
CA LEU A 72 2.46 4.72 -3.20
C LEU A 72 1.24 3.93 -2.74
N THR A 73 0.36 4.54 -1.94
CA THR A 73 -0.92 3.95 -1.53
C THR A 73 -1.81 3.70 -2.75
N TYR A 74 -1.91 4.67 -3.65
CA TYR A 74 -2.57 4.50 -4.94
C TYR A 74 -1.94 3.36 -5.75
N CYS A 75 -0.62 3.39 -5.98
CA CYS A 75 0.06 2.36 -6.76
C CYS A 75 -0.13 0.95 -6.19
N ALA A 76 -0.04 0.80 -4.86
CA ALA A 76 -0.20 -0.48 -4.18
C ALA A 76 -1.62 -1.03 -4.35
N LEU A 77 -2.65 -0.22 -4.06
CA LEU A 77 -4.05 -0.62 -4.19
C LEU A 77 -4.40 -1.00 -5.62
N THR A 78 -3.96 -0.20 -6.61
CA THR A 78 -4.21 -0.51 -8.02
C THR A 78 -3.50 -1.80 -8.44
N SER A 79 -2.26 -2.02 -7.99
CA SER A 79 -1.54 -3.26 -8.28
C SER A 79 -2.25 -4.50 -7.71
N LEU A 80 -2.77 -4.40 -6.48
CA LEU A 80 -3.55 -5.46 -5.85
C LEU A 80 -4.82 -5.78 -6.64
N ILE A 81 -5.55 -4.75 -7.09
CA ILE A 81 -6.76 -4.92 -7.90
C ILE A 81 -6.44 -5.61 -9.24
N ILE A 82 -5.40 -5.16 -9.93
CA ILE A 82 -4.98 -5.77 -11.22
C ILE A 82 -4.61 -7.24 -11.02
N LEU A 83 -3.93 -7.58 -9.92
CA LEU A 83 -3.56 -8.96 -9.59
C LEU A 83 -4.76 -9.83 -9.14
N GLY A 84 -5.96 -9.27 -9.02
CA GLY A 84 -7.17 -9.98 -8.61
C GLY A 84 -7.38 -10.13 -7.10
N ASP A 85 -6.65 -9.37 -6.27
CA ASP A 85 -6.82 -9.37 -4.81
C ASP A 85 -8.14 -8.69 -4.40
N ARG A 86 -8.76 -9.18 -3.33
CA ARG A 86 -10.06 -8.70 -2.83
C ARG A 86 -9.96 -7.49 -1.89
N LEU A 87 -8.74 -7.07 -1.55
CA LEU A 87 -8.43 -5.97 -0.64
C LEU A 87 -8.91 -6.20 0.81
N ASP A 88 -9.14 -7.46 1.21
CA ASP A 88 -9.66 -7.80 2.54
C ASP A 88 -8.62 -7.51 3.66
N ARG A 89 -7.32 -7.55 3.33
CA ARG A 89 -6.21 -7.24 4.25
C ARG A 89 -5.87 -5.75 4.33
N VAL A 90 -6.54 -4.91 3.56
CA VAL A 90 -6.30 -3.46 3.55
C VAL A 90 -6.92 -2.85 4.81
N ASN A 91 -6.12 -2.11 5.59
CA ASN A 91 -6.63 -1.30 6.69
C ASN A 91 -7.27 -0.01 6.14
N ARG A 92 -8.49 -0.17 5.60
CA ARG A 92 -9.26 0.90 4.97
C ARG A 92 -9.49 2.08 5.91
N GLN A 93 -9.76 1.81 7.19
CA GLN A 93 -10.02 2.86 8.18
C GLN A 93 -8.79 3.73 8.39
N ALA A 94 -7.61 3.13 8.57
CA ALA A 94 -6.36 3.87 8.76
C ALA A 94 -5.98 4.70 7.53
N ILE A 95 -6.12 4.15 6.33
CA ILE A 95 -5.85 4.86 5.06
C ILE A 95 -6.81 6.04 4.87
N ILE A 96 -8.13 5.83 5.02
CA ILE A 96 -9.13 6.89 4.84
C ILE A 96 -8.91 8.01 5.86
N ARG A 97 -8.59 7.65 7.11
CA ARG A 97 -8.27 8.63 8.16
C ARG A 97 -7.02 9.42 7.81
N GLY A 98 -5.97 8.76 7.35
CA GLY A 98 -4.74 9.41 6.88
C GLY A 98 -4.99 10.39 5.74
N ILE A 99 -5.74 9.98 4.71
CA ILE A 99 -6.09 10.85 3.58
C ILE A 99 -6.86 12.09 4.06
N ARG A 100 -7.84 11.93 4.96
CA ARG A 100 -8.60 13.08 5.51
C ARG A 100 -7.72 14.06 6.26
N LEU A 101 -6.72 13.58 7.00
CA LEU A 101 -5.80 14.43 7.76
C LEU A 101 -4.82 15.18 6.85
N HIS A 102 -4.49 14.63 5.69
CA HIS A 102 -3.59 15.25 4.72
C HIS A 102 -4.29 16.22 3.76
N GLN A 103 -5.63 16.29 3.78
CA GLN A 103 -6.37 17.23 2.95
C GLN A 103 -6.26 18.64 3.51
N GLN A 104 -5.78 19.58 2.69
CA GLN A 104 -5.71 20.99 3.05
C GLN A 104 -7.09 21.66 2.95
N ASN A 105 -7.28 22.77 3.67
CA ASN A 105 -8.58 23.47 3.77
C ASN A 105 -9.11 24.00 2.43
N ASP A 106 -8.22 24.29 1.49
CA ASP A 106 -8.58 24.76 0.15
C ASP A 106 -8.96 23.64 -0.81
N GLY A 107 -8.72 22.37 -0.43
CA GLY A 107 -9.08 21.19 -1.21
C GLY A 107 -8.47 21.15 -2.61
N ARG A 108 -7.43 21.95 -2.85
CA ARG A 108 -6.69 22.04 -4.10
C ARG A 108 -5.47 21.13 -4.09
#